data_AF-A0A2N1MEW3-F1
#
_entry.id   AF-A0A2N1MEW3-F1
#
_cell.length_a   1.000
_cell.length_b   1.000
_cell.length_c   1.000
_cell.angle_alpha   90.00
_cell.angle_beta   90.00
_cell.angle_gamma   90.00
#
_symmetry.space_group_name_H-M   'P 1'
#
loop_
_entity.id
_entity.type
_entity.pdbx_description
1 polymer ?
#
loop_
_entity_poly.entity_id
_entity_poly.type
_entity_poly.pdbx_seq_one_letter_code
_entity_poly.pdbx_strand_id
1 'polypeptide(L)' 'MSNLNNDILYLIFEELQDDDNTLYSCLLVNKTWCETTVPILWKDPWKRLKNGKERSLLNNHIKILYLTILVSVDI' A
#
# COMPACT_ATOMS: atom_id res chain seq x y z
N MET A 1 -3.17 16.55 -15.24
CA MET A 1 -2.39 15.56 -14.46
C MET A 1 -1.70 14.66 -15.46
N SER A 2 -0.37 14.66 -15.50
CA SER A 2 0.40 13.74 -16.34
C SER A 2 0.17 12.32 -15.84
N ASN A 3 -0.44 11.46 -16.67
CA ASN A 3 -0.53 10.02 -16.39
C ASN A 3 0.87 9.43 -16.53
N LEU A 4 1.55 9.24 -15.40
CA LEU A 4 2.71 8.37 -15.36
C LEU A 4 2.21 6.93 -15.50
N ASN A 5 2.84 6.14 -16.36
CA ASN A 5 2.45 4.74 -16.56
C ASN A 5 2.53 4.00 -15.20
N ASN A 6 1.48 3.25 -14.86
CA ASN A 6 1.42 2.39 -13.68
C ASN A 6 2.62 1.45 -13.59
N ASP A 7 3.14 0.98 -14.73
CA ASP A 7 4.35 0.14 -14.78
C ASP A 7 5.57 0.86 -14.21
N ILE A 8 5.70 2.16 -14.51
CA ILE A 8 6.82 2.98 -14.00
C ILE A 8 6.63 3.26 -12.51
N LEU A 9 5.40 3.57 -12.09
CA LEU A 9 5.08 3.75 -10.66
C LEU A 9 5.38 2.47 -9.87
N TYR A 10 5.05 1.31 -10.42
CA TYR A 10 5.33 0.02 -9.80
C TYR A 10 6.83 -0.17 -9.58
N LEU A 11 7.65 0.08 -10.60
CA LEU A 11 9.12 -0.02 -10.49
C LEU A 11 9.66 0.93 -9.41
N ILE A 12 9.18 2.18 -9.36
CA ILE A 12 9.60 3.15 -8.34
C ILE A 12 9.26 2.65 -6.94
N PHE A 13 8.02 2.18 -6.73
CA PHE A 13 7.59 1.70 -5.42
C PHE A 13 8.24 0.37 -5.05
N GLU A 14 8.62 -0.47 -6.02
CA GLU A 14 9.34 -1.71 -5.77
C GLU A 14 10.74 -1.45 -5.21
N GLU A 15 11.44 -0.42 -5.69
CA GLU A 15 12.71 0.04 -5.09
C GLU A 15 12.53 0.53 -3.65
N LEU A 16 11.31 0.99 -3.31
CA LEU A 16 10.94 1.45 -1.97
C LEU A 16 10.32 0.34 -1.10
N GLN A 17 10.34 -0.94 -1.55
CA GLN A 17 9.63 -2.03 -0.88
C GLN A 17 9.98 -2.21 0.61
N ASP A 18 11.18 -1.77 1.02
CA ASP A 18 11.71 -1.90 2.39
C ASP A 18 11.55 -0.64 3.25
N ASP A 19 11.01 0.44 2.67
CA ASP A 19 10.64 1.67 3.38
C ASP A 19 9.11 1.74 3.56
N ASP A 20 8.63 1.00 4.56
CA ASP A 20 7.21 0.93 4.93
C ASP A 20 6.58 2.33 5.09
N ASN A 21 7.27 3.27 5.71
CA ASN A 21 6.74 4.62 5.99
C ASN A 21 6.48 5.40 4.70
N THR A 22 7.41 5.30 3.74
CA THR A 22 7.24 5.91 2.43
C THR A 22 6.09 5.25 1.66
N LEU A 23 5.99 3.92 1.66
CA LEU A 23 4.88 3.22 1.01
C LEU A 23 3.52 3.57 1.63
N TYR A 24 3.42 3.65 2.97
CA TYR A 24 2.17 4.09 3.61
C TYR A 24 1.80 5.53 3.23
N SER A 25 2.79 6.41 3.06
CA SER A 25 2.57 7.77 2.58
C SER A 25 2.06 7.78 1.12
N CYS A 26 2.58 6.89 0.26
CA CYS A 26 2.14 6.75 -1.13
C CYS A 26 0.65 6.37 -1.26
N LEU A 27 0.10 5.60 -0.31
CA LEU A 27 -1.33 5.23 -0.27
C LEU A 27 -2.25 6.45 -0.15
N LEU A 28 -1.76 7.55 0.43
CA LEU A 28 -2.55 8.75 0.71
C LEU A 28 -2.50 9.79 -0.42
N VAL A 29 -1.68 9.55 -1.46
CA VAL A 29 -1.44 10.54 -2.52
C VAL A 29 -2.62 10.61 -3.50
N ASN A 30 -3.01 9.49 -4.10
CA ASN A 30 -4.16 9.37 -5.01
C ASN A 30 -4.52 7.90 -5.27
N LYS A 31 -5.62 7.65 -5.99
CA LYS A 31 -6.12 6.32 -6.33
C LYS A 31 -5.08 5.45 -7.05
N THR A 32 -4.43 5.99 -8.09
CA THR A 32 -3.41 5.26 -8.87
C THR A 32 -2.22 4.83 -8.03
N TRP A 33 -1.72 5.71 -7.16
CA TRP A 33 -0.61 5.42 -6.26
C TRP A 33 -1.01 4.37 -5.23
N CYS A 34 -2.23 4.48 -4.68
CA CYS A 34 -2.78 3.50 -3.78
C CYS A 34 -2.87 2.11 -4.42
N GLU A 35 -3.50 2.00 -5.60
CA GLU A 35 -3.66 0.74 -6.34
C GLU A 35 -2.31 0.09 -6.68
N THR A 36 -1.29 0.89 -7.01
CA THR A 36 0.04 0.38 -7.37
C THR A 36 0.87 -0.02 -6.14
N THR A 37 0.72 0.68 -5.02
CA THR A 37 1.48 0.45 -3.79
C THR A 37 0.99 -0.76 -3.01
N VAL A 38 -0.32 -1.05 -3.05
CA VAL A 38 -0.92 -2.18 -2.33
C VAL A 38 -0.24 -3.52 -2.67
N PRO A 39 -0.10 -3.93 -3.95
CA PRO A 39 0.60 -5.17 -4.30
C PRO A 39 2.01 -5.30 -3.70
N ILE A 40 2.74 -4.19 -3.57
CA ILE A 40 4.12 -4.15 -3.06
C ILE A 40 4.15 -4.32 -1.54
N LEU A 41 3.23 -3.69 -0.83
CA LEU A 41 3.05 -3.91 0.61
C LEU A 41 2.68 -5.37 0.92
N TRP A 42 1.86 -5.99 0.08
CA TRP A 42 1.36 -7.36 0.24
C TRP A 42 2.27 -8.46 -0.34
N LYS A 43 3.39 -8.11 -0.98
CA LYS A 43 4.37 -9.09 -1.52
C LYS A 43 4.94 -10.01 -0.44
N ASP A 44 5.18 -9.47 0.76
CA ASP A 44 5.53 -10.24 1.96
C ASP A 44 4.90 -9.58 3.21
N PRO A 45 3.67 -9.97 3.59
CA PRO A 45 2.98 -9.39 4.73
C PRO A 45 3.66 -9.75 6.06
N TRP A 46 4.44 -10.83 6.13
CA TRP A 46 5.08 -11.29 7.36
C TRP A 46 6.34 -10.50 7.69
N LYS A 47 7.07 -10.01 6.66
CA LYS A 47 8.24 -9.12 6.82
C LYS A 47 7.91 -7.89 7.65
N ARG A 48 6.69 -7.36 7.52
CA ARG A 48 6.21 -6.13 8.15
C ARG A 48 5.58 -6.37 9.54
N LEU A 49 5.41 -7.63 9.96
CA LEU A 49 4.79 -8.02 11.24
C LEU A 49 5.82 -8.29 12.37
N LYS A 50 7.01 -7.69 12.30
CA LYS A 50 8.13 -7.99 13.23
C LYS A 50 7.89 -7.56 14.69
N ASN A 51 7.03 -6.57 14.95
CA ASN A 51 6.74 -6.10 16.30
C ASN A 51 5.34 -6.56 16.77
N GLY A 52 5.28 -7.44 17.78
CA GLY A 52 4.03 -8.04 18.26
C GLY A 52 2.94 -7.06 18.71
N LYS A 53 3.28 -5.79 19.02
CA LYS A 53 2.32 -4.74 19.41
C LYS A 53 1.75 -3.95 18.22
N GLU A 54 2.50 -3.81 17.12
CA GLU A 54 2.03 -3.13 15.90
C GLU A 54 1.10 -4.01 15.05
N ARG A 55 1.14 -5.34 15.28
CA ARG A 55 0.27 -6.33 14.60
C ARG A 55 -1.22 -6.04 14.73
N SER A 56 -1.71 -5.48 15.83
CA SER A 56 -3.14 -5.23 16.04
C SER A 56 -3.62 -3.94 15.37
N LEU A 57 -2.81 -2.87 15.43
CA LEU A 57 -3.12 -1.59 14.82
C LEU A 57 -2.97 -1.64 13.30
N LEU A 58 -1.88 -2.23 12.79
CA LEU A 58 -1.68 -2.42 11.35
C LEU A 58 -2.71 -3.37 10.76
N ASN A 59 -3.10 -4.45 11.45
CA ASN A 59 -4.19 -5.30 10.96
C ASN A 59 -5.49 -4.53 10.84
N ASN A 60 -5.84 -3.67 11.80
CA ASN A 60 -7.08 -2.91 11.71
C ASN A 60 -7.01 -1.85 10.61
N HIS A 61 -5.91 -1.10 10.49
CA HIS A 61 -5.74 -0.07 9.46
C HIS A 61 -5.61 -0.65 8.05
N ILE A 62 -4.85 -1.74 7.86
CA ILE A 62 -4.68 -2.40 6.55
C ILE A 62 -5.96 -3.14 6.14
N LYS A 63 -6.68 -3.76 7.09
CA LYS A 63 -7.97 -4.42 6.81
C LYS A 63 -9.07 -3.40 6.53
N ILE A 64 -9.06 -2.25 7.23
CA ILE A 64 -9.91 -1.10 6.88
C ILE A 64 -9.52 -0.59 5.49
N LEU A 65 -8.24 -0.40 5.17
CA LEU A 65 -7.81 0.08 3.86
C LEU A 65 -8.20 -0.89 2.73
N TYR A 66 -8.00 -2.19 2.92
CA TYR A 66 -8.44 -3.23 1.98
C TYR A 66 -9.98 -3.23 1.80
N LEU A 67 -10.75 -3.17 2.88
CA LEU A 67 -12.21 -3.08 2.83
C LEU A 67 -12.69 -1.75 2.22
N THR A 68 -11.99 -0.65 2.46
CA THR A 68 -12.33 0.67 1.92
C THR A 68 -12.03 0.74 0.43
N ILE A 69 -10.92 0.14 -0.02
CA ILE A 69 -10.59 0.00 -1.44
C ILE A 69 -11.60 -0.94 -2.12
N LEU A 70 -11.96 -2.06 -1.50
CA LEU A 70 -12.95 -3.00 -2.03
C LEU A 70 -14.34 -2.34 -2.17
N VAL A 71 -14.77 -1.55 -1.18
CA VAL A 71 -16.06 -0.85 -1.20
C VAL A 71 -16.05 0.40 -2.10
N SER A 72 -14.89 1.04 -2.32
CA SER A 72 -14.78 2.23 -3.19
C SER A 72 -14.55 1.89 -4.67
N VAL A 73 -14.35 0.62 -5.01
CA VAL A 73 -14.21 0.14 -6.40
C VAL A 73 -15.55 -0.35 -6.97
N ASP A 74 -16.57 -0.56 -6.13
CA ASP A 74 -17.92 -0.99 -6.55
C ASP A 74 -18.95 0.17 -6.72
N ILE A 75 -18.52 1.41 -6.98
CA ILE A 75 -19.40 2.56 -7.35
C ILE A 75 -18.93 3.23 -8.63
#